data_AF-A0A7Y2NJE8-F1
#
_entry.id   AF-A0A7Y2NJE8-F1
#
_cell.length_a   1.000
_cell.length_b   1.000
_cell.length_c   1.000
_cell.angle_alpha   90.00
_cell.angle_beta   90.00
_cell.angle_gamma   90.00
#
_symmetry.space_group_name_H-M   'P 1'
#
loop_
_entity.id
_entity.type
_entity.pdbx_description
1 polymer ?
#
loop_
_entity_poly.entity_id
_entity_poly.type
_entity_poly.pdbx_seq_one_letter_code
_entity_poly.pdbx_strand_id
1 'polypeptide(L)' 'MALFKNGELVHMPERHHIEGRPAEMIAENLMDAYNEHC' A
#
# COMPACT_ATOMS: atom_id res chain seq x y z
N MET A 1 0.75 14.18 -3.64
CA MET A 1 1.73 13.58 -4.58
C MET A 1 0.95 13.01 -5.75
N ALA A 2 1.51 12.92 -6.95
CA ALA A 2 0.82 12.40 -8.13
C ALA A 2 1.78 11.54 -8.98
N LEU A 3 1.28 10.45 -9.53
CA LEU A 3 2.05 9.48 -10.31
C LEU A 3 1.64 9.60 -11.78
N PHE A 4 2.65 9.82 -12.63
CA PHE A 4 2.50 9.96 -14.07
C PHE A 4 3.19 8.79 -14.78
N LYS A 5 2.56 8.24 -15.81
CA LYS A 5 3.15 7.22 -16.69
C LYS A 5 2.95 7.67 -18.12
N ASN A 6 4.04 7.74 -18.88
CA ASN A 6 4.06 8.16 -20.28
C ASN A 6 3.43 9.56 -20.54
N GLY A 7 3.52 10.47 -19.57
CA GLY A 7 2.95 11.82 -19.68
C GLY A 7 1.47 11.93 -19.31
N GLU A 8 0.80 10.81 -19.02
CA GLU A 8 -0.59 10.82 -18.55
C GLU A 8 -0.66 10.65 -17.03
N LEU A 9 -1.56 11.42 -16.41
CA LEU A 9 -1.84 11.36 -14.98
C LEU A 9 -2.58 10.06 -14.68
N VAL A 10 -1.88 9.09 -14.08
CA VAL A 10 -2.43 7.75 -13.82
C VAL A 10 -3.03 7.64 -12.43
N HIS A 11 -2.50 8.39 -11.46
CA HIS A 11 -2.99 8.32 -10.10
C HIS A 11 -2.64 9.57 -9.29
N MET A 12 -3.64 10.16 -8.66
CA MET A 12 -3.47 11.26 -7.70
C MET A 12 -4.00 10.79 -6.34
N PRO A 13 -3.15 10.33 -5.40
CA PRO A 13 -3.61 9.96 -4.07
C PRO A 13 -4.15 11.19 -3.33
N GLU A 14 -5.42 11.10 -2.91
CA GLU A 14 -6.06 12.07 -2.03
C GLU A 14 -5.44 12.01 -0.61
N ARG A 15 -5.31 13.18 0.02
CA ARG A 15 -4.60 13.39 1.30
C ARG A 15 -5.13 12.54 2.47
N HIS A 16 -6.36 12.02 2.36
CA HIS A 16 -7.03 11.26 3.42
C HIS A 16 -6.56 9.81 3.58
N HIS A 17 -5.75 9.26 2.66
CA HIS A 17 -5.30 7.86 2.71
C HIS A 17 -3.87 7.64 3.26
N ILE A 18 -3.16 8.71 3.63
CA ILE A 18 -1.77 8.63 4.11
C ILE A 18 -1.71 8.48 5.65
N GLU A 19 -2.78 8.79 6.37
CA GLU A 19 -2.84 8.69 7.83
C GLU A 19 -3.90 7.66 8.27
N GLY A 20 -3.46 6.54 8.86
CA GLY A 20 -4.37 5.77 9.73
C GLY A 20 -4.31 4.24 9.72
N ARG A 21 -3.39 3.57 9.01
CA ARG A 21 -3.20 2.12 9.18
C ARG A 21 -1.71 1.77 9.34
N PRO A 22 -1.29 1.21 10.48
CA PRO A 22 0.12 0.88 10.72
C PRO A 22 0.56 -0.22 9.75
N ALA A 23 1.66 0.02 9.04
CA ALA A 23 2.29 -0.93 8.11
C ALA A 23 2.63 -2.28 8.81
N GLU A 24 2.79 -2.25 10.13
CA GLU A 24 3.05 -3.41 10.97
C GLU A 24 1.96 -4.47 10.89
N MET A 25 0.67 -4.12 10.94
CA MET A 25 -0.41 -5.13 10.88
C MET A 25 -0.54 -5.80 9.50
N ILE A 26 -0.16 -5.10 8.43
CA ILE A 26 -0.14 -5.70 7.09
C ILE A 26 1.05 -6.65 6.97
N ALA A 27 2.20 -6.30 7.56
CA ALA A 27 3.39 -7.14 7.57
C ALA A 27 3.17 -8.42 8.39
N GLU A 28 2.55 -8.33 9.57
CA GLU A 28 2.22 -9.50 10.39
C GLU A 28 1.29 -10.47 9.65
N ASN A 29 0.21 -9.96 9.05
CA ASN A 29 -0.74 -10.79 8.29
C ASN A 29 -0.08 -11.48 7.08
N LEU A 30 0.90 -10.84 6.43
CA LEU A 30 1.65 -11.44 5.32
C LEU A 30 2.65 -12.51 5.80
N MET A 31 3.27 -12.34 6.96
CA MET A 31 4.18 -13.32 7.54
C MET A 31 3.43 -14.57 8.01
N ASP A 32 2.28 -14.41 8.65
CA ASP A 32 1.46 -15.54 9.12
C ASP A 32 0.98 -16.39 7.94
N ALA A 33 0.48 -15.76 6.86
CA ALA A 33 0.06 -16.47 5.65
C ALA A 33 1.22 -17.19 4.94
N TYR A 34 2.45 -16.66 5.01
CA TYR A 34 3.62 -17.34 4.48
C TYR A 34 3.97 -18.59 5.28
N ASN A 35 3.96 -18.51 6.62
CA ASN A 35 4.27 -19.64 7.49
C ASN A 35 3.23 -20.77 7.43
N GLU A 36 1.97 -20.46 7.10
CA GLU A 36 0.91 -21.48 6.99
C GLU A 36 0.95 -22.25 5.65
N HIS A 37 1.58 -21.68 4.62
CA HIS A 37 1.52 -22.20 3.25
C HIS A 37 2.87 -22.58 2.63
N CYS A 38 4.01 -22.32 3.29
CA CYS A 38 5.36 -22.70 2.85
C CYS A 38 6.06 -23.54 3.92
#